data_AF-A0A1Q3PAD0-F1
#
_entry.id   AF-A0A1Q3PAD0-F1
#
_cell.length_a   1.000
_cell.length_b   1.000
_cell.length_c   1.000
_cell.angle_alpha   90.00
_cell.angle_beta   90.00
_cell.angle_gamma   90.00
#
_symmetry.space_group_name_H-M   'P 1'
#
loop_
_entity.id
_entity.type
_entity.pdbx_description
1 polymer ?
#
loop_
_entity_poly.entity_id
_entity_poly.type
_entity_poly.pdbx_seq_one_letter_code
_entity_poly.pdbx_strand_id
1 'polypeptide(L)'
;MKRLLHVLLISLAAFCTQCKNRDELNVMDDEGLSLYWQHTADVERGRHLRLSFFKSSSDKEEYKFEYRIQGRVIDVRLVEKISKGKCPVFPGPWGEECQSWGDIYIPESELPQGTYQFRLQTGKTTVTSAFVVGHNQYELKIPASPHFTTNIPVIYAIPKGIVFGSAYYYGKENELFVEALVEDLTKAGLKPTTLPAHPYTYLPEDAQTHLQKRFWEPDSYLINFLFSYEGDFGKVAEICKKHFEQSQKRVGIGLWNSDFMEQITGEQYGTFSTYMR
;
A
#
# COMPACT_ATOMS: atom_id res chain seq x y z
N MET A 1 38.14 45.16 20.50
CA MET A 1 37.18 44.06 20.80
C MET A 1 36.09 43.86 19.74
N LYS A 2 35.53 44.89 19.07
CA LYS A 2 34.46 44.72 18.06
C LYS A 2 34.84 43.93 16.79
N ARG A 3 36.13 43.93 16.40
CA ARG A 3 36.62 43.21 15.21
C ARG A 3 36.80 41.70 15.42
N LEU A 4 37.08 41.25 16.64
CA LEU A 4 37.19 39.81 16.96
C LEU A 4 35.82 39.11 17.00
N LEU A 5 34.77 39.83 17.42
CA LEU A 5 33.41 39.31 17.46
C LEU A 5 32.82 39.03 16.07
N HIS A 6 33.18 39.84 15.06
CA HIS A 6 32.71 39.67 13.68
C HIS A 6 33.38 38.48 12.98
N VAL A 7 34.67 38.23 13.26
CA VAL A 7 35.37 37.06 12.70
C VAL A 7 34.84 35.75 13.29
N LEU A 8 34.46 35.75 14.58
CA LEU A 8 33.85 34.59 15.24
C LEU A 8 32.44 34.28 14.68
N LEU A 9 31.64 35.31 14.38
CA LEU A 9 30.29 35.14 13.82
C LEU A 9 30.30 34.61 12.38
N ILE A 10 31.28 35.00 11.56
CA ILE A 10 31.44 34.49 10.18
C ILE A 10 31.95 33.04 10.18
N SER A 11 32.77 32.65 11.15
CA SER A 11 33.25 31.27 11.29
C SER A 11 32.23 30.32 11.90
N LEU A 12 31.33 30.80 12.78
CA LEU A 12 30.17 30.03 13.26
C LEU A 12 29.08 29.82 12.19
N ALA A 13 28.87 30.80 11.30
CA ALA A 13 27.93 30.64 10.17
C ALA A 13 28.42 29.61 9.13
N ALA A 14 29.73 29.42 8.99
CA ALA A 14 30.32 28.42 8.10
C ALA A 14 30.18 26.98 8.64
N PHE A 15 30.05 26.79 9.96
CA PHE A 15 29.90 25.47 10.58
C PHE A 15 28.46 24.91 10.58
N CYS A 16 27.45 25.73 10.30
CA CYS A 16 26.04 25.29 10.25
C CYS A 16 25.52 24.95 8.85
N THR A 17 26.38 24.97 7.82
CA THR A 17 26.01 24.51 6.48
C THR A 17 26.86 23.30 6.09
N GLN A 18 26.65 22.18 6.80
CA GLN A 18 26.90 20.87 6.20
C GLN A 18 25.88 20.68 5.05
N CYS A 19 26.16 21.35 3.93
CA CYS A 19 25.66 20.92 2.64
C CYS A 19 26.22 19.53 2.41
N LYS A 20 25.45 18.48 2.76
CA LYS A 20 25.72 17.13 2.30
C LYS A 20 26.05 17.20 0.81
N ASN A 21 27.17 16.60 0.42
CA ASN A 21 27.68 16.72 -0.93
C ASN A 21 26.60 16.17 -1.88
N ARG A 22 26.03 17.01 -2.77
CA ARG A 22 24.86 16.62 -3.58
C ARG A 22 25.13 15.39 -4.45
N ASP A 23 26.39 15.08 -4.71
CA ASP A 23 26.81 13.91 -5.46
C ASP A 23 26.59 12.60 -4.70
N GLU A 24 26.65 12.61 -3.36
CA GLU A 24 26.39 11.42 -2.52
C GLU A 24 24.92 10.99 -2.54
N LEU A 25 24.01 11.88 -2.96
CA LEU A 25 22.58 11.59 -3.07
C LEU A 25 22.18 11.11 -4.48
N ASN A 26 23.12 10.93 -5.40
CA ASN A 26 22.78 10.35 -6.69
C ASN A 26 22.70 8.82 -6.58
N VAL A 27 21.51 8.27 -6.82
CA VAL A 27 21.26 6.82 -6.82
C VAL A 27 20.66 6.32 -8.13
N MET A 28 20.53 7.22 -9.12
CA MET A 28 20.18 6.92 -10.50
C MET A 28 21.44 6.91 -11.36
N ASP A 29 22.46 6.18 -10.91
CA ASP A 29 23.72 5.94 -11.63
C ASP A 29 23.58 4.73 -12.58
N ASP A 30 24.68 4.15 -13.05
CA ASP A 30 24.70 3.10 -14.08
C ASP A 30 23.85 1.85 -13.73
N GLU A 31 23.63 1.58 -12.44
CA GLU A 31 22.82 0.46 -11.96
C GLU A 31 21.31 0.78 -11.90
N GLY A 32 20.95 2.06 -11.96
CA GLY A 32 19.58 2.55 -12.01
C GLY A 32 18.77 2.39 -10.71
N LEU A 33 17.64 3.09 -10.65
CA LEU A 33 16.66 3.04 -9.57
C LEU A 33 15.35 2.46 -10.10
N SER A 34 14.77 1.50 -9.37
CA SER A 34 13.49 0.91 -9.72
C SER A 34 12.36 1.47 -8.86
N LEU A 35 11.17 1.60 -9.45
CA LEU A 35 9.95 1.97 -8.74
C LEU A 35 8.95 0.81 -8.72
N TYR A 36 8.62 0.36 -7.51
CA TYR A 36 7.39 -0.37 -7.24
C TYR A 36 6.36 0.58 -6.65
N TRP A 37 5.12 0.50 -7.10
CA TRP A 37 4.08 1.38 -6.59
C TRP A 37 2.72 0.71 -6.64
N GLN A 38 1.86 1.08 -5.71
CA GLN A 38 0.51 0.53 -5.58
C GLN A 38 -0.41 1.49 -4.84
N HIS A 39 -1.70 1.36 -5.08
CA HIS A 39 -2.74 1.98 -4.27
C HIS A 39 -3.08 1.02 -3.13
N THR A 40 -3.20 1.54 -1.92
CA THR A 40 -3.51 0.76 -0.73
C THR A 40 -4.22 1.62 0.31
N ALA A 41 -4.64 0.99 1.41
CA ALA A 41 -5.04 1.68 2.61
C ALA A 41 -4.44 0.98 3.84
N ASP A 42 -4.27 1.73 4.93
CA ASP A 42 -3.93 1.19 6.24
C ASP A 42 -4.66 1.99 7.33
N VAL A 43 -4.73 1.44 8.55
CA VAL A 43 -5.53 2.02 9.63
C VAL A 43 -5.01 3.39 10.10
N GLU A 44 -3.73 3.69 9.87
CA GLU A 44 -3.10 4.94 10.29
C GLU A 44 -3.28 6.05 9.24
N ARG A 45 -3.12 5.70 7.96
CA ARG A 45 -3.03 6.65 6.83
C ARG A 45 -4.32 6.72 6.01
N GLY A 46 -5.21 5.75 6.16
CA GLY A 46 -6.32 5.54 5.23
C GLY A 46 -5.80 5.27 3.82
N ARG A 47 -6.59 5.64 2.80
CA ARG A 47 -6.27 5.43 1.38
C ARG A 47 -5.13 6.31 0.89
N HIS A 48 -4.13 5.69 0.27
CA HIS A 48 -2.95 6.38 -0.22
C HIS A 48 -2.25 5.62 -1.36
N LEU A 49 -1.37 6.34 -2.05
CA LEU A 49 -0.43 5.79 -2.99
C LEU A 49 0.89 5.51 -2.29
N ARG A 50 1.36 4.26 -2.30
CA ARG A 50 2.70 3.88 -1.84
C ARG A 50 3.64 3.84 -3.05
N LEU A 51 4.71 4.62 -3.01
CA LEU A 51 5.81 4.54 -3.98
C LEU A 51 7.06 4.07 -3.24
N SER A 52 7.61 2.94 -3.70
CA SER A 52 8.79 2.30 -3.15
C SER A 52 9.91 2.34 -4.19
N PHE A 53 10.93 3.14 -3.91
CA PHE A 53 12.12 3.27 -4.74
C PHE A 53 13.18 2.32 -4.22
N PHE A 54 13.69 1.43 -5.07
CA PHE A 54 14.65 0.43 -4.63
C PHE A 54 15.77 0.20 -5.65
N LYS A 55 16.91 -0.25 -5.13
CA LYS A 55 18.12 -0.57 -5.87
C LYS A 55 18.75 -1.82 -5.25
N SER A 56 19.24 -2.74 -6.07
CA SER A 56 20.05 -3.87 -5.61
C SER A 56 21.51 -3.46 -5.57
N SER A 57 22.19 -3.73 -4.45
CA SER A 57 23.61 -3.40 -4.26
C SER A 57 24.24 -4.33 -3.22
N SER A 58 25.58 -4.35 -3.14
CA SER A 58 26.33 -5.10 -2.13
C SER A 58 26.37 -4.40 -0.76
N ASP A 59 26.17 -3.09 -0.74
CA ASP A 59 25.92 -2.31 0.46
C ASP A 59 24.42 -2.10 0.66
N LYS A 60 23.98 -2.25 1.90
CA LYS A 60 22.59 -1.99 2.28
C LYS A 60 22.43 -0.53 2.66
N GLU A 61 21.45 0.13 2.05
CA GLU A 61 21.11 1.52 2.31
C GLU A 61 19.61 1.65 2.61
N GLU A 62 19.28 2.63 3.43
CA GLU A 62 17.92 3.14 3.57
C GLU A 62 17.84 4.52 2.93
N TYR A 63 16.88 4.68 2.02
CA TYR A 63 16.66 5.93 1.29
C TYR A 63 15.55 6.74 1.95
N LYS A 64 15.85 8.00 2.25
CA LYS A 64 14.89 8.96 2.79
C LYS A 64 14.46 9.91 1.68
N PHE A 65 13.22 9.73 1.24
CA PHE A 65 12.58 10.59 0.26
C PHE A 65 11.60 11.54 0.95
N GLU A 66 11.56 12.78 0.48
CA GLU A 66 10.51 13.74 0.78
C GLU A 66 9.70 13.99 -0.49
N TYR A 67 8.41 14.29 -0.34
CA TYR A 67 7.58 14.74 -1.46
C TYR A 67 6.87 16.04 -1.14
N ARG A 68 6.53 16.78 -2.20
CA ARG A 68 5.68 17.97 -2.13
C ARG A 68 4.82 18.06 -3.38
N ILE A 69 3.57 18.47 -3.21
CA ILE A 69 2.66 18.77 -4.32
C ILE A 69 2.46 20.28 -4.43
N GLN A 70 2.72 20.83 -5.62
CA GLN A 70 2.48 22.24 -5.94
C GLN A 70 1.68 22.34 -7.24
N GLY A 71 0.39 22.63 -7.13
CA GLY A 71 -0.50 22.60 -8.28
C GLY A 71 -0.58 21.20 -8.89
N ARG A 72 -0.17 21.06 -10.16
CA ARG A 72 -0.11 19.78 -10.87
C ARG A 72 1.31 19.20 -10.97
N VAL A 73 2.19 19.55 -10.04
CA VAL A 73 3.55 19.01 -9.95
C VAL A 73 3.72 18.25 -8.64
N ILE A 74 4.14 16.98 -8.74
CA ILE A 74 4.55 16.14 -7.62
C ILE A 74 6.08 16.07 -7.66
N ASP A 75 6.74 16.76 -6.75
CA ASP A 75 8.19 16.72 -6.59
C ASP A 75 8.55 15.70 -5.51
N VAL A 76 9.33 14.68 -5.86
CA VAL A 76 9.90 13.68 -4.96
C VAL A 76 11.41 13.82 -4.97
N ARG A 77 12.03 13.93 -3.79
CA ARG A 77 13.46 14.16 -3.67
C ARG A 77 14.10 13.25 -2.64
N LEU A 78 15.20 12.61 -3.01
CA LEU A 78 16.08 11.95 -2.05
C LEU A 78 16.80 13.02 -1.21
N VAL A 79 16.57 13.02 0.10
CA VAL A 79 17.18 13.98 1.03
C VAL A 79 18.30 13.36 1.84
N GLU A 80 18.28 12.03 2.02
CA GLU A 80 19.30 11.33 2.79
C GLU A 80 19.43 9.85 2.36
N LYS A 81 20.67 9.35 2.43
CA LYS A 81 21.02 7.93 2.36
C LYS A 81 21.62 7.52 3.70
N ILE A 82 21.10 6.44 4.29
CA ILE A 82 21.61 5.90 5.55
C ILE A 82 22.20 4.54 5.28
N SER A 83 23.52 4.42 5.37
CA SER A 83 24.18 3.11 5.27
C SER A 83 23.77 2.22 6.44
N LYS A 84 23.42 0.97 6.13
CA LYS A 84 23.18 -0.11 7.08
C LYS A 84 24.34 -1.11 7.10
N GLY A 85 25.46 -0.78 6.48
CA GLY A 85 26.60 -1.67 6.28
C GLY A 85 26.41 -2.61 5.08
N LYS A 86 27.26 -3.63 5.00
CA LYS A 86 27.22 -4.61 3.92
C LYS A 86 25.98 -5.49 3.98
N CYS A 87 25.50 -5.92 2.83
CA CYS A 87 24.48 -6.93 2.75
C CYS A 87 24.97 -8.25 3.38
N PRO A 88 24.10 -8.97 4.13
CA PRO A 88 24.45 -10.26 4.67
C PRO A 88 24.66 -11.26 3.53
N VAL A 89 25.73 -12.05 3.63
CA VAL A 89 25.96 -13.16 2.69
C VAL A 89 25.01 -14.29 3.05
N PHE A 90 24.04 -14.56 2.17
CA PHE A 90 23.16 -15.70 2.35
C PHE A 90 23.81 -16.97 1.78
N PRO A 91 23.83 -18.09 2.52
CA PRO A 91 24.38 -19.34 2.01
C PRO A 91 23.51 -19.84 0.84
N GLY A 92 24.03 -19.78 -0.39
CA GLY A 92 23.32 -20.19 -1.60
C GLY A 92 23.71 -19.36 -2.83
N PRO A 93 23.04 -19.54 -3.99
CA PRO A 93 23.33 -18.81 -5.23
C PRO A 93 22.85 -17.34 -5.20
N TRP A 94 22.37 -16.86 -4.06
CA TRP A 94 21.74 -15.55 -3.90
C TRP A 94 22.73 -14.37 -3.78
N GLY A 95 24.03 -14.67 -3.71
CA GLY A 95 25.10 -13.67 -3.81
C GLY A 95 25.27 -12.79 -2.56
N GLU A 96 25.95 -11.65 -2.77
CA GLU A 96 26.23 -10.64 -1.74
C GLU A 96 25.31 -9.41 -1.88
N GLU A 97 24.28 -9.48 -2.73
CA GLU A 97 23.40 -8.35 -3.02
C GLU A 97 22.14 -8.39 -2.15
N CYS A 98 21.69 -7.21 -1.76
CA CYS A 98 20.39 -7.03 -1.14
C CYS A 98 19.72 -5.75 -1.65
N GLN A 99 18.42 -5.63 -1.38
CA GLN A 99 17.65 -4.47 -1.79
C GLN A 99 17.75 -3.35 -0.76
N SER A 100 18.19 -2.20 -1.23
CA SER A 100 18.07 -0.90 -0.57
C SER A 100 16.77 -0.26 -1.01
N TRP A 101 16.03 0.38 -0.11
CA TRP A 101 14.72 0.97 -0.44
C TRP A 101 14.42 2.26 0.32
N GLY A 102 13.47 3.02 -0.22
CA GLY A 102 12.83 4.14 0.45
C GLY A 102 11.40 4.31 -0.04
N ASP A 103 10.49 4.53 0.90
CA ASP A 103 9.06 4.63 0.64
C ASP A 103 8.56 6.07 0.84
N ILE A 104 7.64 6.50 -0.03
CA ILE A 104 6.77 7.65 0.23
C ILE A 104 5.30 7.22 0.14
N TYR A 105 4.48 7.96 0.87
CA TYR A 105 3.04 7.73 0.98
C TYR A 105 2.32 9.03 0.66
N ILE A 106 1.58 9.05 -0.45
CA ILE A 106 0.81 10.21 -0.89
C ILE A 106 -0.67 9.94 -0.62
N PRO A 107 -1.33 10.65 0.32
CA PRO A 107 -2.75 10.48 0.58
C PRO A 107 -3.58 10.70 -0.69
N GLU A 108 -4.63 9.89 -0.87
CA GLU A 108 -5.50 10.03 -2.04
C GLU A 108 -6.20 11.40 -2.07
N SER A 109 -6.43 12.01 -0.91
CA SER A 109 -7.00 13.36 -0.77
C SER A 109 -6.14 14.47 -1.39
N GLU A 110 -4.83 14.25 -1.53
CA GLU A 110 -3.90 15.20 -2.15
C GLU A 110 -3.78 14.99 -3.67
N LEU A 111 -4.44 13.98 -4.22
CA LEU A 111 -4.39 13.59 -5.62
C LEU A 111 -5.77 13.67 -6.29
N PRO A 112 -6.37 14.87 -6.42
CA PRO A 112 -7.59 15.01 -7.22
C PRO A 112 -7.33 14.59 -8.68
N GLN A 113 -8.38 14.13 -9.35
CA GLN A 113 -8.31 13.69 -10.75
C GLN A 113 -7.61 14.71 -11.66
N GLY A 114 -6.88 14.19 -12.63
CA GLY A 114 -6.17 14.98 -13.64
C GLY A 114 -4.76 14.47 -13.91
N THR A 115 -4.03 15.23 -14.71
CA THR A 115 -2.66 14.93 -15.09
C THR A 115 -1.69 15.77 -14.28
N TYR A 116 -0.65 15.12 -13.78
CA TYR A 116 0.43 15.68 -13.01
C TYR A 116 1.76 15.47 -13.71
N GLN A 117 2.68 16.39 -13.47
CA GLN A 117 4.09 16.16 -13.70
C GLN A 117 4.69 15.53 -12.45
N PHE A 118 5.23 14.32 -12.57
CA PHE A 118 5.95 13.64 -11.50
C PHE A 118 7.45 13.85 -11.70
N ARG A 119 8.13 14.45 -10.73
CA ARG A 119 9.57 14.74 -10.80
C ARG A 119 10.28 13.99 -9.69
N LEU A 120 11.19 13.09 -10.06
CA LEU A 120 12.06 12.39 -9.13
C LEU A 120 13.46 13.00 -9.20
N GLN A 121 13.96 13.51 -8.07
CA GLN A 121 15.29 14.09 -7.95
C GLN A 121 16.17 13.26 -7.01
N THR A 122 17.31 12.79 -7.52
CA THR A 122 18.37 12.14 -6.72
C THR A 122 19.69 12.85 -7.00
N GLY A 123 20.20 13.61 -6.03
CA GLY A 123 21.39 14.43 -6.21
C GLY A 123 21.21 15.48 -7.32
N LYS A 124 22.01 15.36 -8.38
CA LYS A 124 21.96 16.24 -9.57
C LYS A 124 21.03 15.72 -10.66
N THR A 125 20.63 14.46 -10.61
CA THR A 125 19.78 13.82 -11.63
C THR A 125 18.31 14.11 -11.33
N THR A 126 17.56 14.45 -12.36
CA THR A 126 16.10 14.63 -12.28
C THR A 126 15.43 13.89 -13.42
N VAL A 127 14.46 13.03 -13.11
CA VAL A 127 13.60 12.39 -14.09
C VAL A 127 12.21 13.00 -13.99
N THR A 128 11.62 13.34 -15.13
CA THR A 128 10.26 13.85 -15.23
C THR A 128 9.39 12.83 -15.95
N SER A 129 8.29 12.45 -15.31
CA SER A 129 7.28 11.51 -15.81
C SER A 129 5.91 12.18 -15.85
N ALA A 130 5.00 11.68 -16.70
CA ALA A 130 3.60 12.08 -16.64
C ALA A 130 2.84 11.11 -15.72
N PHE A 131 2.08 11.64 -14.78
CA PHE A 131 1.28 10.87 -13.83
C PHE A 131 -0.20 11.22 -14.00
N VAL A 132 -1.05 10.25 -14.30
CA VAL A 132 -2.48 10.47 -14.56
C VAL A 132 -3.29 9.83 -13.44
N VAL A 133 -4.10 10.64 -12.77
CA VAL A 133 -5.07 10.20 -11.76
C VAL A 133 -6.45 10.15 -12.40
N GLY A 134 -6.95 8.93 -12.62
CA GLY A 134 -8.30 8.64 -13.08
C GLY A 134 -9.28 8.45 -11.92
N HIS A 135 -10.45 7.90 -12.21
CA HIS A 135 -11.47 7.65 -11.19
C HIS A 135 -11.13 6.48 -10.26
N ASN A 136 -10.63 5.38 -10.84
CA ASN A 136 -10.26 4.15 -10.14
C ASN A 136 -8.90 3.61 -10.62
N GLN A 137 -8.19 4.36 -11.45
CA GLN A 137 -6.91 3.98 -12.04
C GLN A 137 -5.89 5.09 -11.89
N TYR A 138 -4.62 4.69 -11.78
CA TYR A 138 -3.48 5.60 -11.81
C TYR A 138 -2.50 5.08 -12.84
N GLU A 139 -1.95 5.99 -13.65
CA GLU A 139 -0.99 5.65 -14.69
C GLU A 139 0.27 6.50 -14.54
N LEU A 140 1.44 5.87 -14.57
CA LEU A 140 2.74 6.54 -14.53
C LEU A 140 3.52 6.26 -15.80
N LYS A 141 3.73 7.30 -16.60
CA LYS A 141 4.50 7.26 -17.86
C LYS A 141 5.90 7.76 -17.60
N ILE A 142 6.80 6.83 -17.27
CA ILE A 142 8.22 7.10 -17.15
C ILE A 142 8.83 7.16 -18.56
N PRO A 143 9.52 8.23 -18.95
CA PRO A 143 10.24 8.25 -20.22
C PRO A 143 11.29 7.14 -20.24
N ALA A 144 11.59 6.58 -21.41
CA ALA A 144 12.64 5.57 -21.54
C ALA A 144 13.97 6.11 -20.97
N SER A 145 14.41 5.52 -19.86
CA SER A 145 15.61 5.90 -19.13
C SER A 145 16.29 4.62 -18.62
N PRO A 146 17.60 4.43 -18.84
CA PRO A 146 18.30 3.30 -18.25
C PRO A 146 18.42 3.41 -16.73
N HIS A 147 18.24 4.62 -16.17
CA HIS A 147 18.50 4.91 -14.76
C HIS A 147 17.25 5.00 -13.88
N PHE A 148 16.05 4.97 -14.46
CA PHE A 148 14.80 4.93 -13.70
C PHE A 148 13.73 4.12 -14.44
N THR A 149 13.26 3.04 -13.80
CA THR A 149 12.33 2.10 -14.44
C THR A 149 11.17 1.72 -13.52
N THR A 150 10.06 1.29 -14.12
CA THR A 150 8.95 0.62 -13.43
C THR A 150 8.39 -0.46 -14.33
N ASN A 151 7.99 -1.59 -13.74
CA ASN A 151 7.31 -2.67 -14.46
C ASN A 151 5.78 -2.60 -14.32
N ILE A 152 5.26 -1.59 -13.64
CA ILE A 152 3.83 -1.42 -13.34
C ILE A 152 3.40 -0.09 -13.95
N PRO A 153 2.91 -0.05 -15.20
CA PRO A 153 2.53 1.21 -15.83
C PRO A 153 1.20 1.77 -15.31
N VAL A 154 0.30 0.87 -14.88
CA VAL A 154 -1.05 1.19 -14.42
C VAL A 154 -1.35 0.39 -13.16
N ILE A 155 -2.00 1.04 -12.20
CA ILE A 155 -2.56 0.40 -11.01
C ILE A 155 -4.04 0.78 -10.86
N TYR A 156 -4.79 -0.06 -10.15
CA TYR A 156 -6.20 0.15 -9.90
C TYR A 156 -6.47 0.22 -8.40
N ALA A 157 -7.19 1.24 -7.98
CA ALA A 157 -7.67 1.36 -6.61
C ALA A 157 -8.99 0.61 -6.44
N ILE A 158 -9.11 -0.15 -5.36
CA ILE A 158 -10.42 -0.64 -4.91
C ILE A 158 -11.26 0.62 -4.60
N PRO A 159 -12.50 0.76 -5.12
CA PRO A 159 -13.34 1.91 -4.82
C PRO A 159 -13.56 2.13 -3.31
N LYS A 160 -13.96 3.34 -2.92
CA LYS A 160 -14.28 3.67 -1.53
C LYS A 160 -15.52 2.93 -1.04
N GLY A 161 -15.64 2.76 0.27
CA GLY A 161 -16.83 2.17 0.89
C GLY A 161 -17.06 0.71 0.47
N ILE A 162 -16.03 -0.03 0.09
CA ILE A 162 -16.15 -1.45 -0.25
C ILE A 162 -15.77 -2.29 0.97
N VAL A 163 -16.65 -3.22 1.35
CA VAL A 163 -16.37 -4.29 2.30
C VAL A 163 -16.22 -5.59 1.52
N PHE A 164 -15.06 -6.24 1.62
CA PHE A 164 -14.73 -7.42 0.84
C PHE A 164 -14.03 -8.48 1.69
N GLY A 165 -14.06 -9.72 1.22
CA GLY A 165 -13.41 -10.84 1.89
C GLY A 165 -14.16 -12.13 1.65
N SER A 166 -14.20 -13.02 2.63
CA SER A 166 -14.85 -14.32 2.49
C SER A 166 -15.25 -14.94 3.82
N ALA A 167 -16.22 -15.85 3.77
CA ALA A 167 -16.37 -16.89 4.79
C ALA A 167 -15.84 -18.22 4.27
N TYR A 168 -15.24 -19.02 5.15
CA TYR A 168 -14.78 -20.37 4.84
C TYR A 168 -15.27 -21.37 5.89
N TYR A 169 -15.57 -22.59 5.47
CA TYR A 169 -16.12 -23.63 6.34
C TYR A 169 -15.88 -25.02 5.77
N TYR A 170 -16.00 -26.03 6.64
CA TYR A 170 -16.09 -27.44 6.25
C TYR A 170 -17.54 -27.90 6.42
N GLY A 171 -18.01 -28.89 5.66
CA GLY A 171 -19.39 -29.38 5.75
C GLY A 171 -20.37 -28.44 5.07
N LYS A 172 -21.03 -28.93 4.00
CA LYS A 172 -22.04 -28.16 3.27
C LYS A 172 -23.17 -27.65 4.18
N GLU A 173 -23.48 -28.36 5.26
CA GLU A 173 -24.48 -27.96 6.24
C GLU A 173 -24.14 -26.63 6.93
N ASN A 174 -22.88 -26.21 6.99
CA ASN A 174 -22.49 -24.94 7.62
C ASN A 174 -22.74 -23.72 6.70
N GLU A 175 -23.14 -23.94 5.44
CA GLU A 175 -23.54 -22.89 4.50
C GLU A 175 -24.70 -22.03 5.03
N LEU A 176 -25.64 -22.64 5.79
CA LEU A 176 -26.78 -21.91 6.37
C LEU A 176 -26.36 -20.80 7.35
N PHE A 177 -25.22 -20.97 8.04
CA PHE A 177 -24.68 -19.94 8.93
C PHE A 177 -24.13 -18.76 8.13
N VAL A 178 -23.54 -19.04 6.96
CA VAL A 178 -23.05 -18.01 6.04
C VAL A 178 -24.21 -17.25 5.41
N GLU A 179 -25.27 -17.93 4.99
CA GLU A 179 -26.48 -17.30 4.45
C GLU A 179 -27.14 -16.36 5.48
N ALA A 180 -27.26 -16.81 6.73
CA ALA A 180 -27.78 -15.99 7.82
C ALA A 180 -26.89 -14.76 8.13
N LEU A 181 -25.56 -14.93 8.07
CA LEU A 181 -24.61 -13.82 8.19
C LEU A 181 -24.84 -12.78 7.09
N VAL A 182 -24.94 -13.20 5.83
CA VAL A 182 -25.17 -12.31 4.68
C VAL A 182 -26.49 -11.55 4.82
N GLU A 183 -27.54 -12.22 5.31
CA GLU A 183 -28.84 -11.58 5.55
C GLU A 183 -28.74 -10.47 6.62
N ASP A 184 -28.10 -10.75 7.76
CA ASP A 184 -27.94 -9.78 8.85
C ASP A 184 -27.04 -8.59 8.42
N LEU A 185 -25.97 -8.85 7.66
CA LEU A 185 -25.14 -7.79 7.06
C LEU A 185 -25.97 -6.91 6.12
N THR A 186 -26.81 -7.53 5.28
CA THR A 186 -27.67 -6.78 4.35
C THR A 186 -28.69 -5.92 5.09
N LYS A 187 -29.31 -6.45 6.16
CA LYS A 187 -30.22 -5.68 7.04
C LYS A 187 -29.52 -4.52 7.74
N ALA A 188 -28.23 -4.66 8.03
CA ALA A 188 -27.40 -3.60 8.60
C ALA A 188 -27.00 -2.51 7.58
N GLY A 189 -27.39 -2.65 6.32
CA GLY A 189 -27.21 -1.65 5.26
C GLY A 189 -26.07 -1.95 4.29
N LEU A 190 -25.39 -3.09 4.42
CA LEU A 190 -24.42 -3.53 3.41
C LEU A 190 -25.18 -3.93 2.15
N LYS A 191 -24.80 -3.36 1.00
CA LYS A 191 -25.47 -3.65 -0.27
C LYS A 191 -24.55 -4.51 -1.13
N PRO A 192 -24.98 -5.70 -1.59
CA PRO A 192 -24.23 -6.49 -2.55
C PRO A 192 -23.78 -5.64 -3.75
N THR A 193 -22.53 -5.80 -4.17
CA THR A 193 -21.97 -5.06 -5.30
C THR A 193 -21.06 -5.92 -6.15
N THR A 194 -20.61 -5.37 -7.27
CA THR A 194 -19.66 -5.97 -8.21
C THR A 194 -18.59 -4.95 -8.56
N LEU A 195 -17.37 -5.41 -8.80
CA LEU A 195 -16.28 -4.57 -9.27
C LEU A 195 -15.84 -4.95 -10.68
N PRO A 196 -15.38 -3.98 -11.50
CA PRO A 196 -14.76 -4.28 -12.78
C PRO A 196 -13.54 -5.19 -12.62
N ALA A 197 -13.29 -6.02 -13.64
CA ALA A 197 -12.17 -6.96 -13.65
C ALA A 197 -10.82 -6.29 -13.84
N HIS A 198 -10.23 -5.89 -12.71
CA HIS A 198 -8.92 -5.27 -12.63
C HIS A 198 -8.03 -6.03 -11.63
N PRO A 199 -6.70 -5.98 -11.80
CA PRO A 199 -5.74 -6.60 -10.88
C PRO A 199 -5.56 -5.73 -9.62
N TYR A 200 -6.58 -5.68 -8.76
CA TYR A 200 -6.47 -4.99 -7.47
C TYR A 200 -5.51 -5.74 -6.55
N THR A 201 -4.65 -5.02 -5.83
CA THR A 201 -3.63 -5.62 -4.94
C THR A 201 -4.22 -6.57 -3.89
N TYR A 202 -5.35 -6.20 -3.28
CA TYR A 202 -5.93 -6.92 -2.13
C TYR A 202 -7.20 -7.71 -2.47
N LEU A 203 -7.69 -7.63 -3.70
CA LEU A 203 -8.89 -8.33 -4.14
C LEU A 203 -8.55 -9.25 -5.31
N PRO A 204 -8.57 -10.58 -5.10
CA PRO A 204 -8.35 -11.55 -6.17
C PRO A 204 -9.28 -11.31 -7.36
N GLU A 205 -8.89 -11.72 -8.57
CA GLU A 205 -9.74 -11.51 -9.77
C GLU A 205 -11.08 -12.26 -9.67
N ASP A 206 -11.06 -13.44 -9.08
CA ASP A 206 -12.22 -14.25 -8.71
C ASP A 206 -12.85 -13.85 -7.35
N ALA A 207 -12.42 -12.69 -6.83
CA ALA A 207 -12.92 -11.83 -5.76
C ALA A 207 -14.08 -10.88 -6.09
N GLN A 208 -14.36 -10.66 -7.39
CA GLN A 208 -15.02 -9.44 -7.86
C GLN A 208 -16.55 -9.52 -7.93
N THR A 209 -17.13 -10.67 -7.61
CA THR A 209 -18.57 -10.91 -7.58
C THR A 209 -19.02 -11.39 -6.21
N HIS A 210 -20.07 -10.77 -5.67
CA HIS A 210 -20.67 -11.17 -4.39
C HIS A 210 -21.18 -12.62 -4.44
N LEU A 211 -20.91 -13.39 -3.38
CA LEU A 211 -21.28 -14.80 -3.19
C LEU A 211 -20.68 -15.77 -4.21
N GLN A 212 -19.56 -15.40 -4.84
CA GLN A 212 -18.80 -16.36 -5.63
C GLN A 212 -18.29 -17.49 -4.72
N LYS A 213 -18.67 -18.73 -5.05
CA LYS A 213 -18.35 -19.92 -4.26
C LYS A 213 -17.15 -20.66 -4.83
N ARG A 214 -16.33 -21.22 -3.94
CA ARG A 214 -15.28 -22.19 -4.27
C ARG A 214 -15.40 -23.41 -3.39
N PHE A 215 -14.99 -24.53 -3.96
CA PHE A 215 -15.01 -25.83 -3.30
C PHE A 215 -13.68 -26.54 -3.53
N TRP A 216 -13.18 -27.18 -2.48
CA TRP A 216 -12.04 -28.08 -2.54
C TRP A 216 -12.37 -29.36 -1.79
N GLU A 217 -12.07 -30.50 -2.42
CA GLU A 217 -12.20 -31.82 -1.83
C GLU A 217 -11.41 -31.94 -0.51
N PRO A 218 -11.89 -32.72 0.46
CA PRO A 218 -13.12 -33.50 0.41
C PRO A 218 -14.39 -32.69 0.74
N ASP A 219 -14.27 -31.57 1.44
CA ASP A 219 -15.44 -30.90 2.02
C ASP A 219 -15.19 -29.44 2.45
N SER A 220 -14.35 -28.70 1.70
CA SER A 220 -13.95 -27.33 2.05
C SER A 220 -14.67 -26.33 1.15
N TYR A 221 -15.26 -25.30 1.74
CA TYR A 221 -16.03 -24.29 1.02
C TYR A 221 -15.53 -22.89 1.37
N LEU A 222 -15.61 -22.00 0.39
CA LEU A 222 -15.37 -20.58 0.56
C LEU A 222 -16.42 -19.79 -0.22
N ILE A 223 -16.98 -18.78 0.42
CA ILE A 223 -17.94 -17.86 -0.18
C ILE A 223 -17.38 -16.45 -0.08
N ASN A 224 -17.15 -15.82 -1.23
CA ASN A 224 -16.65 -14.46 -1.31
C ASN A 224 -17.74 -13.43 -1.00
N PHE A 225 -17.38 -12.41 -0.23
CA PHE A 225 -18.23 -11.29 0.11
C PHE A 225 -17.73 -10.03 -0.57
N LEU A 226 -18.66 -9.24 -1.08
CA LEU A 226 -18.39 -7.98 -1.76
C LEU A 226 -19.61 -7.08 -1.62
N PHE A 227 -19.47 -6.07 -0.77
CA PHE A 227 -20.53 -5.13 -0.43
C PHE A 227 -20.05 -3.69 -0.61
N SER A 228 -20.98 -2.79 -0.93
CA SER A 228 -20.80 -1.36 -0.69
C SER A 228 -21.40 -0.99 0.67
N TYR A 229 -20.69 -0.21 1.48
CA TYR A 229 -21.09 0.21 2.81
C TYR A 229 -20.39 1.51 3.22
N GLU A 230 -21.19 2.51 3.58
CA GLU A 230 -20.73 3.83 4.06
C GLU A 230 -20.96 4.00 5.58
N GLY A 231 -21.26 2.89 6.27
CA GLY A 231 -21.57 2.90 7.70
C GLY A 231 -20.36 2.59 8.58
N ASP A 232 -20.65 2.31 9.85
CA ASP A 232 -19.65 2.01 10.87
C ASP A 232 -19.19 0.55 10.78
N PHE A 233 -17.91 0.33 10.48
CA PHE A 233 -17.32 -1.00 10.36
C PHE A 233 -17.34 -1.78 11.68
N GLY A 234 -17.42 -1.09 12.83
CA GLY A 234 -17.63 -1.72 14.13
C GLY A 234 -18.94 -2.51 14.21
N LYS A 235 -20.02 -2.04 13.57
CA LYS A 235 -21.29 -2.79 13.49
C LYS A 235 -21.15 -4.07 12.66
N VAL A 236 -20.34 -4.03 11.61
CA VAL A 236 -20.01 -5.22 10.81
C VAL A 236 -19.27 -6.23 11.68
N ALA A 237 -18.30 -5.78 12.46
CA ALA A 237 -17.56 -6.62 13.39
C ALA A 237 -18.46 -7.28 14.45
N GLU A 238 -19.41 -6.54 15.02
CA GLU A 238 -20.38 -7.07 15.98
C GLU A 238 -21.26 -8.19 15.37
N ILE A 239 -21.75 -7.98 14.15
CA ILE A 239 -22.54 -8.97 13.42
C ILE A 239 -21.69 -10.21 13.14
N CYS A 240 -20.48 -10.04 12.60
CA CYS A 240 -19.56 -11.14 12.32
C CYS A 240 -19.22 -11.94 13.59
N LYS A 241 -18.96 -11.26 14.71
CA LYS A 241 -18.67 -11.91 16.00
C LYS A 241 -19.84 -12.76 16.48
N LYS A 242 -21.07 -12.22 16.41
CA LYS A 242 -22.28 -12.94 16.77
C LYS A 242 -22.43 -14.23 15.95
N HIS A 243 -22.28 -14.16 14.63
CA HIS A 243 -22.40 -15.32 13.73
C HIS A 243 -21.25 -16.33 13.92
N PHE A 244 -20.04 -15.86 14.15
CA PHE A 244 -18.90 -16.70 14.51
C PHE A 244 -19.20 -17.56 15.75
N GLU A 245 -19.69 -16.95 16.83
CA GLU A 245 -20.03 -17.67 18.07
C GLU A 245 -21.28 -18.56 17.91
N GLN A 246 -22.31 -18.09 17.18
CA GLN A 246 -23.53 -18.87 16.91
C GLN A 246 -23.28 -20.12 16.08
N SER A 247 -22.33 -20.07 15.15
CA SER A 247 -21.87 -21.24 14.39
C SER A 247 -21.04 -22.21 15.23
N GLN A 248 -20.83 -21.93 16.52
CA GLN A 248 -19.86 -22.63 17.37
C GLN A 248 -18.45 -22.63 16.73
N LYS A 249 -18.09 -21.51 16.09
CA LYS A 249 -16.82 -21.29 15.40
C LYS A 249 -16.58 -22.19 14.19
N ARG A 250 -17.62 -22.83 13.64
CA ARG A 250 -17.52 -23.68 12.45
C ARG A 250 -17.39 -22.90 11.15
N VAL A 251 -17.69 -21.60 11.17
CA VAL A 251 -17.49 -20.70 10.05
C VAL A 251 -16.34 -19.75 10.38
N GLY A 252 -15.30 -19.78 9.57
CA GLY A 252 -14.28 -18.74 9.57
C GLY A 252 -14.72 -17.54 8.73
N ILE A 253 -14.35 -16.33 9.14
CA ILE A 253 -14.75 -15.07 8.51
C ILE A 253 -13.50 -14.20 8.35
N GLY A 254 -13.26 -13.68 7.15
CA GLY A 254 -12.24 -12.66 6.89
C GLY A 254 -12.88 -11.52 6.11
N LEU A 255 -12.94 -10.32 6.69
CA LEU A 255 -13.47 -9.13 6.02
C LEU A 255 -12.52 -7.95 6.18
N TRP A 256 -12.45 -7.12 5.14
CA TRP A 256 -11.70 -5.87 5.11
C TRP A 256 -12.55 -4.74 4.56
N ASN A 257 -12.26 -3.49 4.97
CA ASN A 257 -12.78 -2.30 4.29
C ASN A 257 -11.72 -1.66 3.38
N SER A 258 -12.14 -1.11 2.25
CA SER A 258 -11.26 -0.47 1.26
C SER A 258 -10.66 0.86 1.71
N ASP A 259 -11.16 1.44 2.79
CA ASP A 259 -10.86 2.83 3.16
C ASP A 259 -9.73 2.93 4.18
N PHE A 260 -9.64 1.94 5.07
CA PHE A 260 -8.63 1.89 6.12
C PHE A 260 -7.98 0.50 6.24
N MET A 261 -8.38 -0.48 5.41
CA MET A 261 -7.96 -1.89 5.56
C MET A 261 -8.14 -2.41 6.99
N GLU A 262 -9.16 -1.91 7.69
CA GLU A 262 -9.62 -2.47 8.94
C GLU A 262 -10.03 -3.90 8.69
N GLN A 263 -9.68 -4.78 9.62
CA GLN A 263 -9.80 -6.21 9.44
C GLN A 263 -10.68 -6.83 10.52
N ILE A 264 -11.55 -7.75 10.09
CA ILE A 264 -12.30 -8.66 10.94
C ILE A 264 -11.83 -10.08 10.61
N THR A 265 -11.37 -10.81 11.61
CA THR A 265 -10.92 -12.20 11.46
C THR A 265 -11.57 -13.09 12.51
N GLY A 266 -12.40 -14.03 12.07
CA GLY A 266 -12.82 -15.20 12.83
C GLY A 266 -12.09 -16.42 12.28
N GLU A 267 -11.15 -16.96 13.05
CA GLU A 267 -10.47 -18.21 12.71
C GLU A 267 -11.40 -19.37 13.00
N GLN A 268 -11.67 -20.23 12.02
CA GLN A 268 -12.51 -21.41 12.25
C GLN A 268 -11.91 -22.26 13.39
N TYR A 269 -12.72 -22.59 14.39
CA TYR A 269 -12.34 -23.21 15.66
C TYR A 269 -11.32 -22.43 16.52
N GLY A 270 -11.00 -21.20 16.15
CA GLY A 270 -10.00 -20.36 16.78
C GLY A 270 -10.57 -19.13 17.48
N THR A 271 -9.91 -18.00 17.27
CA THR A 271 -10.23 -16.73 17.92
C THR A 271 -10.91 -15.76 16.96
N PHE A 272 -11.68 -14.84 17.54
CA PHE A 272 -12.21 -13.68 16.83
C PHE A 272 -11.37 -12.46 17.19
N SER A 273 -10.83 -11.78 16.20
CA SER A 273 -10.01 -10.58 16.36
C SER A 273 -10.42 -9.50 15.36
N THR A 274 -10.11 -8.26 15.72
CA THR A 274 -10.35 -7.09 14.90
C THR A 274 -9.12 -6.19 14.91
N TYR A 275 -8.81 -5.59 13.78
CA TYR A 275 -7.83 -4.52 13.66
C TYR A 275 -8.54 -3.31 13.07
N MET A 276 -8.91 -2.37 13.94
CA MET A 276 -9.73 -1.20 13.62
C MET A 276 -9.09 0.06 14.19
N ARG A 277 -9.49 1.22 13.67
CA ARG A 277 -9.01 2.53 14.14
C ARG A 277 -9.56 2.94 15.49
#